data_AF-A0A2S2CKX0-F1
#
_entry.id   AF-A0A2S2CKX0-F1
#
_cell.length_a   1.000
_cell.length_b   1.000
_cell.length_c   1.000
_cell.angle_alpha   90.00
_cell.angle_beta   90.00
_cell.angle_gamma   90.00
#
_symmetry.space_group_name_H-M   'P 1'
#
loop_
_entity.id
_entity.type
_entity.pdbx_description
1 polymer ?
#
loop_
_entity_poly.entity_id
_entity_poly.type
_entity_poly.pdbx_seq_one_letter_code
_entity_poly.pdbx_strand_id
1 'polypeptide(L)'
;MDDEKADAIAARIYKQLGANNTVRAVSDMLARKPGLMIGMRDLDADPMVIATPSGIYSLESGELVASDAEECAKYLCTKQTAAGVVDIPTPMFDSLLRNMANNDAETEEYLWQLLGYTLSGDQRLQKSFWLTGSGQNGKSTFLNTLFGLFGSYAISFDASVLEKQKNDRHPTEIAQFVGARLAITSEWPDGGFLNEDRFKRLTGDDVISARFMRGDNFSFMSQAKIWVVMNKLPAVQKMSFAVARRLCIVPTGPAVAKPDVMLKLKLVKEYPGILFKAIKAAAKFFGQVDGVPVPALV
;
A
#
# COMPACT_ATOMS: atom_id res chain seq x y z
N MET A 1 14.16 41.81 -37.35
CA MET A 1 13.90 40.98 -38.55
C MET A 1 14.42 39.56 -38.41
N ASP A 2 15.45 39.30 -37.57
CA ASP A 2 15.91 37.93 -37.27
C ASP A 2 15.08 37.22 -36.19
N ASP A 3 14.60 37.92 -35.16
CA ASP A 3 13.77 37.31 -34.11
C ASP A 3 12.42 36.81 -34.65
N GLU A 4 11.79 37.55 -35.55
CA GLU A 4 10.50 37.18 -36.13
C GLU A 4 10.60 35.93 -37.04
N LYS A 5 11.76 35.73 -37.68
CA LYS A 5 12.06 34.50 -38.43
C LYS A 5 12.39 33.34 -37.51
N ALA A 6 13.11 33.58 -36.41
CA ALA A 6 13.41 32.57 -35.40
C ALA A 6 12.12 32.07 -34.73
N ASP A 7 11.19 32.97 -34.39
CA ASP A 7 9.88 32.64 -33.83
C ASP A 7 9.01 31.85 -34.82
N ALA A 8 9.01 32.23 -36.10
CA ALA A 8 8.30 31.49 -37.14
C ALA A 8 8.86 30.08 -37.34
N ILE A 9 10.19 29.91 -37.24
CA ILE A 9 10.86 28.60 -37.31
C ILE A 9 10.52 27.77 -36.06
N ALA A 10 10.60 28.35 -34.87
CA ALA A 10 10.24 27.69 -33.62
C ALA A 10 8.78 27.23 -33.62
N ALA A 11 7.84 28.09 -34.03
CA ALA A 11 6.43 27.75 -34.17
C ALA A 11 6.18 26.61 -35.16
N ARG A 12 6.92 26.57 -36.27
CA ARG A 12 6.86 25.48 -37.25
C ARG A 12 7.39 24.16 -36.68
N ILE A 13 8.51 24.23 -35.94
CA ILE A 13 9.10 23.06 -35.27
C ILE A 13 8.14 22.54 -34.18
N TYR A 14 7.58 23.41 -33.34
CA TYR A 14 6.58 23.02 -32.33
C TYR A 14 5.34 22.37 -32.96
N LYS A 15 4.85 22.91 -34.08
CA LYS A 15 3.72 22.31 -34.82
C LYS A 15 4.07 20.95 -35.42
N GLN A 16 5.28 20.77 -35.92
CA GLN A 16 5.76 19.49 -36.43
C GLN A 16 6.01 18.46 -35.33
N LEU A 17 6.59 18.87 -34.20
CA LEU A 17 6.81 18.03 -33.02
C LEU A 17 5.49 17.65 -32.33
N GLY A 18 4.49 18.54 -32.34
CA GLY A 18 3.15 18.28 -31.80
C GLY A 18 2.27 17.41 -32.69
N ALA A 19 2.68 17.08 -33.91
CA ALA A 19 1.95 16.17 -34.77
C ALA A 19 2.05 14.73 -34.23
N ASN A 20 0.91 14.05 -34.04
CA ASN A 20 0.83 12.70 -33.45
C ASN A 20 1.82 11.68 -34.05
N ASN A 21 2.05 11.75 -35.37
CA ASN A 21 2.99 10.85 -36.05
C ASN A 21 4.44 11.12 -35.66
N THR A 22 4.82 12.39 -35.54
CA THR A 22 6.16 12.80 -35.10
C THR A 22 6.37 12.45 -33.63
N VAL A 23 5.38 12.68 -32.77
CA VAL A 23 5.43 12.28 -31.35
C VAL A 23 5.68 10.78 -31.20
N ARG A 24 4.94 9.94 -31.96
CA ARG A 24 5.14 8.49 -31.95
C ARG A 24 6.52 8.09 -32.46
N ALA A 25 6.97 8.65 -33.58
CA ALA A 25 8.30 8.35 -34.13
C ALA A 25 9.44 8.73 -33.16
N VAL A 26 9.31 9.88 -32.49
CA VAL A 26 10.26 10.30 -31.45
C VAL A 26 10.21 9.36 -30.24
N SER A 27 9.01 9.00 -29.76
CA SER A 27 8.83 8.03 -28.67
C SER A 27 9.48 6.67 -29.02
N ASP A 28 9.26 6.15 -30.22
CA ASP A 28 9.85 4.88 -30.69
C ASP A 28 11.37 4.97 -30.79
N MET A 29 11.91 6.11 -31.22
CA MET A 29 13.35 6.35 -31.29
C MET A 29 13.98 6.41 -29.89
N LEU A 30 13.35 7.14 -28.96
CA LEU A 30 13.79 7.23 -27.56
C LEU A 30 13.69 5.88 -26.85
N ALA A 31 12.64 5.10 -27.13
CA ALA A 31 12.46 3.76 -26.57
C ALA A 31 13.57 2.76 -26.96
N ARG A 32 14.33 3.05 -28.03
CA ARG A 32 15.46 2.23 -28.50
C ARG A 32 16.81 2.70 -27.97
N LYS A 33 16.89 3.85 -27.28
CA LYS A 33 18.14 4.39 -26.77
C LYS A 33 18.45 3.78 -25.39
N PRO A 34 19.57 3.05 -25.24
CA PRO A 34 20.00 2.53 -23.94
C PRO A 34 20.13 3.66 -22.91
N GLY A 35 19.64 3.43 -21.69
CA GLY A 35 19.70 4.41 -20.59
C GLY A 35 18.57 5.45 -20.56
N LEU A 36 17.61 5.42 -21.50
CA LEU A 36 16.43 6.31 -21.51
C LEU A 36 15.12 5.59 -21.18
N MET A 37 15.15 4.26 -21.08
CA MET A 37 14.00 3.42 -20.78
C MET A 37 14.09 2.93 -19.34
N ILE A 38 13.05 3.21 -18.55
CA ILE A 38 12.83 2.60 -17.23
C ILE A 38 11.71 1.60 -17.38
N GLY A 39 11.97 0.35 -17.03
CA GLY A 39 10.97 -0.71 -17.04
C GLY A 39 10.02 -0.57 -15.86
N MET A 40 8.80 -1.08 -16.02
CA MET A 40 7.83 -1.11 -14.91
C MET A 40 8.30 -1.93 -13.70
N ARG A 41 9.27 -2.83 -13.89
CA ARG A 41 9.91 -3.61 -12.82
C ARG A 41 10.95 -2.82 -12.02
N ASP A 42 11.44 -1.71 -12.58
CA ASP A 42 12.43 -0.86 -11.94
C ASP A 42 11.75 0.20 -11.05
N LEU A 43 10.47 0.49 -11.33
CA LEU A 43 9.63 1.39 -10.54
C LEU A 43 9.18 0.71 -9.25
N ASP A 44 9.34 1.39 -8.11
CA ASP A 44 9.04 0.85 -6.77
C ASP A 44 9.70 -0.53 -6.52
N ALA A 45 10.89 -0.75 -7.09
CA ALA A 45 11.55 -2.05 -7.10
C ALA A 45 12.06 -2.50 -5.73
N ASP A 46 12.51 -1.56 -4.89
CA ASP A 46 13.03 -1.86 -3.56
C ASP A 46 11.86 -1.98 -2.54
N PRO A 47 11.60 -3.20 -2.00
CA PRO A 47 10.53 -3.41 -1.03
C PRO A 47 10.88 -2.88 0.36
N MET A 48 12.15 -2.61 0.64
CA MET A 48 12.65 -2.25 1.97
C MET A 48 12.83 -0.73 2.15
N VAL A 49 12.38 0.06 1.19
CA VAL A 49 12.32 1.51 1.32
C VAL A 49 10.91 2.06 1.24
N ILE A 50 10.70 3.20 1.89
CA ILE A 50 9.47 3.98 1.81
C ILE A 50 9.79 5.41 1.44
N ALA A 51 9.13 5.92 0.40
CA ALA A 51 9.24 7.32 0.01
C ALA A 51 8.28 8.19 0.82
N THR A 52 8.81 9.28 1.36
CA THR A 52 8.06 10.25 2.17
C THR A 52 8.33 11.67 1.67
N PRO A 53 7.51 12.69 2.04
CA PRO A 53 7.82 14.08 1.76
C PRO A 53 9.16 14.57 2.34
N SER A 54 9.68 13.88 3.36
CA SER A 54 10.98 14.17 4.00
C SER A 54 12.17 13.41 3.41
N GLY A 55 11.97 12.58 2.38
CA GLY A 55 13.00 11.74 1.77
C GLY A 55 12.68 10.24 1.82
N ILE A 56 13.65 9.41 1.45
CA ILE A 56 13.55 7.95 1.44
C ILE A 56 14.09 7.37 2.75
N TYR A 57 13.30 6.53 3.40
CA TYR A 57 13.68 5.82 4.62
C TYR A 57 13.87 4.33 4.35
N SER A 58 14.91 3.73 4.93
CA SER A 58 15.06 2.27 4.98
C SER A 58 14.22 1.71 6.11
N LEU A 59 13.45 0.67 5.80
CA LEU A 59 12.63 -0.07 6.75
C LEU A 59 13.43 -1.15 7.51
N GLU A 60 14.66 -1.45 7.09
CA GLU A 60 15.57 -2.36 7.80
C GLU A 60 16.29 -1.63 8.94
N SER A 61 16.87 -0.47 8.65
CA SER A 61 17.57 0.33 9.66
C SER A 61 16.64 1.30 10.41
N GLY A 62 15.54 1.71 9.78
CA GLY A 62 14.65 2.75 10.29
C GLY A 62 15.23 4.15 10.16
N GLU A 63 16.23 4.35 9.29
CA GLU A 63 16.96 5.61 9.09
C GLU A 63 16.71 6.21 7.70
N LEU A 64 16.94 7.53 7.59
CA LEU A 64 16.89 8.26 6.33
C LEU A 64 18.10 7.87 5.46
N VAL A 65 17.85 7.43 4.23
CA VAL A 65 18.89 6.97 3.29
C VAL A 65 19.06 7.85 2.06
N ALA A 66 18.11 8.75 1.81
CA ALA A 66 18.23 9.81 0.81
C ALA A 66 17.32 10.99 1.17
N SER A 67 17.87 12.20 1.10
CA SER A 67 17.14 13.43 1.49
C SER A 67 16.97 14.45 0.36
N ASP A 68 17.89 14.47 -0.61
CA ASP A 68 17.80 15.37 -1.75
C ASP A 68 17.15 14.69 -2.97
N ALA A 69 16.73 15.50 -3.93
CA ALA A 69 15.99 15.02 -5.10
C ALA A 69 16.81 14.08 -6.00
N GLU A 70 18.13 14.28 -6.10
CA GLU A 70 18.99 13.48 -6.97
C GLU A 70 19.22 12.09 -6.37
N GLU A 71 19.42 12.00 -5.06
CA GLU A 71 19.49 10.73 -4.36
C GLU A 71 18.14 10.00 -4.32
N CYS A 72 17.04 10.71 -4.05
CA CYS A 72 15.70 10.11 -4.05
C CYS A 72 15.34 9.52 -5.42
N ALA A 73 15.73 10.20 -6.52
CA ALA A 73 15.45 9.74 -7.88
C ALA A 73 16.07 8.36 -8.20
N LYS A 74 17.16 7.97 -7.53
CA LYS A 74 17.82 6.67 -7.74
C LYS A 74 16.95 5.49 -7.30
N TYR A 75 16.01 5.69 -6.38
CA TYR A 75 15.11 4.65 -5.87
C TYR A 75 13.88 4.42 -6.75
N LEU A 76 13.61 5.32 -7.71
CA LEU A 76 12.51 5.19 -8.68
C LEU A 76 11.14 4.92 -8.03
N CYS A 77 10.91 5.47 -6.83
CA CYS A 77 9.61 5.37 -6.17
C CYS A 77 8.57 6.21 -6.92
N THR A 78 7.44 5.60 -7.28
CA THR A 78 6.32 6.30 -7.94
C THR A 78 5.24 6.73 -6.95
N LYS A 79 5.37 6.28 -5.71
CA LYS A 79 4.43 6.52 -4.61
C LYS A 79 5.13 7.26 -3.47
N GLN A 80 4.32 7.81 -2.57
CA GLN A 80 4.78 8.57 -1.41
C GLN A 80 3.71 8.57 -0.30
N THR A 81 4.14 8.56 0.96
CA THR A 81 3.26 8.80 2.11
C THR A 81 2.68 10.21 2.11
N ALA A 82 1.59 10.44 2.85
CA ALA A 82 0.97 11.76 2.93
C ALA A 82 1.71 12.74 3.86
N ALA A 83 2.57 12.23 4.75
CA ALA A 83 3.32 13.01 5.72
C ALA A 83 4.78 12.57 5.77
N GLY A 84 5.67 13.53 6.07
CA GLY A 84 7.06 13.25 6.38
C GLY A 84 7.23 12.61 7.76
N VAL A 85 8.43 12.17 8.08
CA VAL A 85 8.76 11.47 9.32
C VAL A 85 9.24 12.48 10.36
N VAL A 86 8.58 12.53 11.52
CA VAL A 86 9.01 13.37 12.65
C VAL A 86 8.76 12.61 13.95
N ASP A 87 9.75 12.58 14.84
CA ASP A 87 9.61 12.00 16.18
C ASP A 87 8.77 12.93 17.07
N ILE A 88 7.45 12.75 17.03
CA ILE A 88 6.47 13.44 17.87
C ILE A 88 5.55 12.44 18.56
N PRO A 89 5.01 12.77 19.75
CA PRO A 89 4.02 11.94 20.43
C PRO A 89 2.75 11.73 19.58
N THR A 90 2.14 10.55 19.71
CA THR A 90 0.91 10.16 19.02
C THR A 90 -0.18 9.70 20.01
N PRO A 91 -0.55 10.52 21.01
CA PRO A 91 -1.43 10.09 22.09
C PRO A 91 -2.83 9.63 21.61
N MET A 92 -3.37 10.22 20.55
CA MET A 92 -4.68 9.83 20.00
C MET A 92 -4.58 8.47 19.30
N PHE A 93 -3.53 8.23 18.52
CA PHE A 93 -3.31 6.97 17.84
C PHE A 93 -2.91 5.84 18.80
N ASP A 94 -2.06 6.13 19.78
CA ASP A 94 -1.68 5.18 20.84
C ASP A 94 -2.93 4.74 21.62
N SER A 95 -3.81 5.69 21.97
CA SER A 95 -5.09 5.38 22.62
C SER A 95 -6.02 4.55 21.73
N LEU A 96 -6.07 4.84 20.43
CA LEU A 96 -6.84 4.05 19.47
C LEU A 96 -6.34 2.60 19.42
N LEU A 97 -5.04 2.39 19.30
CA LEU A 97 -4.42 1.05 19.29
C LEU A 97 -4.64 0.32 20.60
N ARG A 98 -4.44 0.98 21.74
CA ARG A 98 -4.68 0.39 23.06
C ARG A 98 -6.12 -0.08 23.24
N ASN A 99 -7.09 0.71 22.79
CA ASN A 99 -8.50 0.32 22.81
C ASN A 99 -8.77 -0.87 21.89
N MET A 100 -8.22 -0.87 20.68
CA MET A 100 -8.32 -2.00 19.74
C MET A 100 -7.67 -3.28 20.30
N ALA A 101 -6.57 -3.13 21.04
CA ALA A 101 -5.86 -4.21 21.72
C ALA A 101 -6.52 -4.61 23.05
N ASN A 102 -7.63 -3.99 23.47
CA ASN A 102 -8.27 -4.24 24.76
C ASN A 102 -7.31 -4.07 25.96
N ASN A 103 -6.41 -3.08 25.88
CA ASN A 103 -5.32 -2.82 26.84
C ASN A 103 -4.28 -3.96 26.97
N ASP A 104 -4.25 -4.89 26.02
CA ASP A 104 -3.20 -5.91 25.94
C ASP A 104 -1.96 -5.34 25.24
N ALA A 105 -0.85 -5.26 25.97
CA ALA A 105 0.38 -4.65 25.48
C ALA A 105 1.01 -5.45 24.33
N GLU A 106 0.90 -6.78 24.35
CA GLU A 106 1.42 -7.64 23.28
C GLU A 106 0.64 -7.41 21.98
N THR A 107 -0.69 -7.32 22.05
CA THR A 107 -1.54 -7.00 20.89
C THR A 107 -1.31 -5.57 20.40
N GLU A 108 -1.07 -4.59 21.28
CA GLU A 108 -0.73 -3.21 20.89
C GLU A 108 0.61 -3.18 20.13
N GLU A 109 1.64 -3.83 20.65
CA GLU A 109 2.94 -3.97 19.98
C GLU A 109 2.80 -4.71 18.64
N TYR A 110 1.98 -5.75 18.61
CA TYR A 110 1.74 -6.51 17.40
C TYR A 110 1.06 -5.67 16.30
N LEU A 111 0.08 -4.83 16.64
CA LEU A 111 -0.52 -3.89 15.68
C LEU A 111 0.51 -2.93 15.08
N TRP A 112 1.47 -2.46 15.90
CA TRP A 112 2.59 -1.65 15.40
C TRP A 112 3.50 -2.44 14.45
N GLN A 113 3.79 -3.71 14.76
CA GLN A 113 4.56 -4.57 13.86
C GLN A 113 3.85 -4.81 12.53
N LEU A 114 2.54 -5.06 12.55
CA LEU A 114 1.74 -5.21 11.33
C LEU A 114 1.74 -3.94 10.49
N LEU A 115 1.67 -2.77 11.13
CA LEU A 115 1.78 -1.49 10.46
C LEU A 115 3.17 -1.29 9.84
N GLY A 116 4.24 -1.61 10.57
CA GLY A 116 5.61 -1.57 10.08
C GLY A 116 5.85 -2.50 8.89
N TYR A 117 5.37 -3.75 8.96
CA TYR A 117 5.41 -4.69 7.85
C TYR A 117 4.58 -4.22 6.64
N THR A 118 3.46 -3.55 6.88
CA THR A 118 2.61 -3.00 5.81
C THR A 118 3.32 -1.87 5.04
N LEU A 119 4.25 -1.13 5.66
CA LEU A 119 5.05 -0.10 4.95
C LEU A 119 5.97 -0.70 3.88
N SER A 120 6.41 -1.95 4.05
CA SER A 120 7.32 -2.61 3.10
C SER A 120 6.57 -3.13 1.88
N GLY A 121 7.31 -3.47 0.82
CA GLY A 121 6.83 -4.28 -0.30
C GLY A 121 7.00 -5.77 -0.10
N ASP A 122 7.58 -6.18 1.02
CA ASP A 122 7.92 -7.56 1.28
C ASP A 122 6.67 -8.43 1.40
N GLN A 123 6.61 -9.54 0.69
CA GLN A 123 5.48 -10.48 0.73
C GLN A 123 5.86 -11.85 1.29
N ARG A 124 7.09 -12.03 1.79
CA ARG A 124 7.60 -13.34 2.27
C ARG A 124 6.67 -14.03 3.28
N LEU A 125 5.95 -13.28 4.12
CA LEU A 125 5.01 -13.85 5.10
C LEU A 125 3.69 -14.32 4.47
N GLN A 126 3.38 -13.79 3.29
CA GLN A 126 2.14 -14.03 2.55
C GLN A 126 0.90 -13.83 3.40
N LYS A 127 0.76 -12.66 4.03
CA LYS A 127 -0.30 -12.38 4.99
C LYS A 127 -1.26 -11.31 4.50
N SER A 128 -2.49 -11.44 4.98
CA SER A 128 -3.54 -10.42 4.95
C SER A 128 -4.11 -10.27 6.36
N PHE A 129 -4.55 -9.07 6.70
CA PHE A 129 -4.92 -8.69 8.06
C PHE A 129 -6.42 -8.43 8.16
N TRP A 130 -7.08 -9.18 9.03
CA TRP A 130 -8.53 -9.33 9.08
C TRP A 130 -9.00 -8.85 10.46
N LEU A 131 -9.41 -7.58 10.55
CA LEU A 131 -9.88 -7.00 11.80
C LEU A 131 -11.32 -7.45 12.08
N THR A 132 -11.53 -8.12 13.22
CA THR A 132 -12.85 -8.64 13.62
C THR A 132 -13.29 -8.11 14.98
N GLY A 133 -14.60 -8.00 15.20
CA GLY A 133 -15.18 -7.63 16.50
C GLY A 133 -16.46 -6.80 16.33
N SER A 134 -17.15 -6.52 17.43
CA SER A 134 -18.38 -5.71 17.42
C SER A 134 -18.14 -4.32 16.80
N GLY A 135 -19.17 -3.68 16.26
CA GLY A 135 -19.06 -2.32 15.76
C GLY A 135 -18.61 -1.32 16.84
N GLN A 136 -18.20 -0.11 16.42
CA GLN A 136 -17.84 1.01 17.30
C GLN A 136 -16.57 0.85 18.17
N ASN A 137 -15.62 0.00 17.80
CA ASN A 137 -14.33 -0.17 18.50
C ASN A 137 -13.12 0.47 17.79
N GLY A 138 -13.35 1.33 16.80
CA GLY A 138 -12.28 2.08 16.15
C GLY A 138 -11.65 1.43 14.92
N LYS A 139 -12.05 0.21 14.52
CA LYS A 139 -11.57 -0.47 13.28
C LYS A 139 -11.58 0.42 12.04
N SER A 140 -12.73 1.04 11.75
CA SER A 140 -12.87 1.93 10.60
C SER A 140 -12.02 3.19 10.74
N THR A 141 -11.89 3.73 11.96
CA THR A 141 -11.02 4.90 12.22
C THR A 141 -9.56 4.55 11.98
N PHE A 142 -9.13 3.36 12.43
CA PHE A 142 -7.78 2.85 12.21
C PHE A 142 -7.47 2.67 10.72
N LEU A 143 -8.30 1.95 9.96
CA LEU A 143 -8.07 1.79 8.51
C LEU A 143 -8.12 3.13 7.75
N ASN A 144 -9.01 4.04 8.11
CA ASN A 144 -9.05 5.37 7.50
C ASN A 144 -7.78 6.18 7.81
N THR A 145 -7.24 6.04 9.02
CA THR A 145 -5.98 6.67 9.43
C THR A 145 -4.82 6.11 8.61
N LEU A 146 -4.74 4.79 8.46
CA LEU A 146 -3.71 4.16 7.62
C LEU A 146 -3.85 4.56 6.15
N PHE A 147 -5.07 4.54 5.61
CA PHE A 147 -5.33 4.94 4.24
C PHE A 147 -4.86 6.37 3.96
N GLY A 148 -5.18 7.31 4.86
CA GLY A 148 -4.72 8.68 4.75
C GLY A 148 -3.21 8.83 4.93
N LEU A 149 -2.60 8.12 5.90
CA LEU A 149 -1.18 8.16 6.20
C LEU A 149 -0.31 7.67 5.03
N PHE A 150 -0.69 6.55 4.42
CA PHE A 150 0.05 5.91 3.33
C PHE A 150 0.01 6.71 2.03
N GLY A 151 -0.84 7.73 1.90
CA GLY A 151 -0.89 8.59 0.72
C GLY A 151 -1.12 7.79 -0.55
N SER A 152 -0.24 7.94 -1.55
CA SER A 152 -0.39 7.24 -2.83
C SER A 152 -0.01 5.75 -2.79
N TYR A 153 0.53 5.26 -1.67
CA TYR A 153 0.73 3.84 -1.41
C TYR A 153 -0.56 3.09 -0.99
N ALA A 154 -1.64 3.81 -0.67
CA ALA A 154 -2.89 3.21 -0.26
C ALA A 154 -3.91 3.13 -1.40
N ILE A 155 -4.59 1.98 -1.50
CA ILE A 155 -5.74 1.79 -2.37
C ILE A 155 -6.93 1.24 -1.60
N SER A 156 -8.12 1.61 -2.04
CA SER A 156 -9.37 1.01 -1.59
C SER A 156 -9.94 0.22 -2.75
N PHE A 157 -10.31 -1.02 -2.51
CA PHE A 157 -10.85 -1.89 -3.55
C PHE A 157 -12.16 -2.54 -3.10
N ASP A 158 -13.00 -2.85 -4.08
CA ASP A 158 -14.28 -3.51 -3.84
C ASP A 158 -14.07 -4.98 -3.46
N ALA A 159 -14.81 -5.49 -2.46
CA ALA A 159 -14.68 -6.87 -2.00
C ALA A 159 -14.91 -7.91 -3.12
N SER A 160 -15.67 -7.57 -4.17
CA SER A 160 -15.86 -8.40 -5.37
C SER A 160 -14.55 -8.75 -6.07
N VAL A 161 -13.52 -7.91 -5.94
CA VAL A 161 -12.17 -8.23 -6.46
C VAL A 161 -11.65 -9.50 -5.81
N LEU A 162 -12.01 -9.84 -4.58
CA LEU A 162 -11.59 -11.07 -3.92
C LEU A 162 -12.68 -12.16 -3.92
N GLU A 163 -13.87 -11.86 -4.41
CA GLU A 163 -15.00 -12.79 -4.47
C GLU A 163 -14.93 -13.71 -5.71
N LYS A 164 -15.38 -14.95 -5.56
CA LYS A 164 -15.52 -15.88 -6.68
C LYS A 164 -16.82 -15.58 -7.45
N GLN A 165 -16.69 -15.00 -8.65
CA GLN A 165 -17.83 -14.68 -9.52
C GLN A 165 -17.87 -15.56 -10.78
N LYS A 166 -19.06 -15.70 -11.40
CA LYS A 166 -19.26 -16.48 -12.64
C LYS A 166 -18.54 -15.86 -13.85
N ASN A 167 -18.37 -14.54 -13.88
CA ASN A 167 -17.66 -13.79 -14.90
C ASN A 167 -16.46 -13.07 -14.28
N ASP A 168 -15.33 -13.75 -14.22
CA ASP A 168 -14.15 -13.32 -13.47
C ASP A 168 -13.28 -12.34 -14.29
N ARG A 169 -13.69 -11.08 -14.41
CA ARG A 169 -12.92 -10.06 -15.15
C ARG A 169 -12.74 -8.78 -14.34
N HIS A 170 -11.70 -8.76 -13.51
CA HIS A 170 -11.26 -7.57 -12.78
C HIS A 170 -9.85 -7.06 -13.16
N PRO A 171 -9.42 -7.07 -14.43
CA PRO A 171 -8.03 -6.71 -14.76
C PRO A 171 -7.74 -5.21 -14.52
N THR A 172 -8.78 -4.36 -14.52
CA THR A 172 -8.65 -2.92 -14.26
C THR A 172 -8.56 -2.62 -12.78
N GLU A 173 -9.35 -3.31 -11.95
CA GLU A 173 -9.32 -3.18 -10.50
C GLU A 173 -8.01 -3.74 -9.94
N ILE A 174 -7.52 -4.85 -10.49
CA ILE A 174 -6.20 -5.42 -10.15
C ILE A 174 -5.07 -4.44 -10.52
N ALA A 175 -5.21 -3.67 -11.60
CA ALA A 175 -4.19 -2.68 -12.00
C ALA A 175 -3.94 -1.60 -10.93
N GLN A 176 -4.89 -1.37 -10.01
CA GLN A 176 -4.72 -0.39 -8.93
C GLN A 176 -3.68 -0.84 -7.89
N PHE A 177 -3.38 -2.15 -7.79
CA PHE A 177 -2.40 -2.70 -6.85
C PHE A 177 -0.95 -2.38 -7.21
N VAL A 178 -0.68 -1.82 -8.39
CA VAL A 178 0.67 -1.43 -8.81
C VAL A 178 1.25 -0.37 -7.87
N GLY A 179 2.39 -0.71 -7.26
CA GLY A 179 3.11 0.14 -6.31
C GLY A 179 2.37 0.33 -4.97
N ALA A 180 1.20 -0.26 -4.77
CA ALA A 180 0.47 -0.13 -3.50
C ALA A 180 1.17 -0.95 -2.40
N ARG A 181 1.17 -0.40 -1.18
CA ARG A 181 1.66 -1.08 0.05
C ARG A 181 0.50 -1.45 0.97
N LEU A 182 -0.58 -0.68 0.92
CA LEU A 182 -1.80 -0.89 1.68
C LEU A 182 -2.99 -1.03 0.73
N ALA A 183 -3.72 -2.14 0.83
CA ALA A 183 -4.98 -2.34 0.12
C ALA A 183 -6.10 -2.59 1.14
N ILE A 184 -7.08 -1.70 1.21
CA ILE A 184 -8.20 -1.81 2.14
C ILE A 184 -9.49 -2.20 1.42
N THR A 185 -10.30 -3.00 2.10
CA THR A 185 -11.70 -3.20 1.72
C THR A 185 -12.56 -3.24 2.99
N SER A 186 -13.65 -2.48 3.00
CA SER A 186 -14.36 -2.14 4.24
C SER A 186 -15.44 -3.13 4.64
N GLU A 187 -15.87 -4.06 3.78
CA GLU A 187 -16.97 -4.99 4.10
C GLU A 187 -16.81 -6.29 3.32
N TRP A 188 -16.50 -7.40 4.00
CA TRP A 188 -16.58 -8.74 3.40
C TRP A 188 -18.04 -9.22 3.41
N PRO A 189 -18.62 -9.63 2.27
CA PRO A 189 -20.02 -10.07 2.22
C PRO A 189 -20.26 -11.34 3.05
N ASP A 190 -21.31 -11.33 3.86
CA ASP A 190 -21.75 -12.49 4.65
C ASP A 190 -22.03 -13.68 3.71
N GLY A 191 -21.24 -14.76 3.84
CA GLY A 191 -21.38 -15.96 3.01
C GLY A 191 -20.69 -15.92 1.64
N GLY A 192 -19.96 -14.85 1.32
CA GLY A 192 -19.16 -14.76 0.09
C GLY A 192 -18.03 -15.79 0.06
N PHE A 193 -17.80 -16.41 -1.11
CA PHE A 193 -16.69 -17.33 -1.33
C PHE A 193 -15.47 -16.59 -1.86
N LEU A 194 -14.32 -16.78 -1.21
CA LEU A 194 -13.06 -16.21 -1.65
C LEU A 194 -12.60 -16.85 -2.97
N ASN A 195 -12.15 -16.03 -3.91
CA ASN A 195 -11.39 -16.48 -5.06
C ASN A 195 -9.96 -16.82 -4.61
N GLU A 196 -9.75 -18.08 -4.21
CA GLU A 196 -8.49 -18.51 -3.61
C GLU A 196 -7.27 -18.24 -4.51
N ASP A 197 -7.40 -18.45 -5.82
CA ASP A 197 -6.30 -18.25 -6.77
C ASP A 197 -5.89 -16.79 -6.85
N ARG A 198 -6.87 -15.88 -6.93
CA ARG A 198 -6.58 -14.45 -6.95
C ARG A 198 -6.04 -13.97 -5.60
N PHE A 199 -6.62 -14.45 -4.50
CA PHE A 199 -6.15 -14.11 -3.17
C PHE A 199 -4.70 -14.55 -2.95
N LYS A 200 -4.33 -15.78 -3.35
CA LYS A 200 -2.95 -16.28 -3.30
C LYS A 200 -1.98 -15.40 -4.11
N ARG A 201 -2.39 -14.96 -5.31
CA ARG A 201 -1.59 -14.08 -6.16
C ARG A 201 -1.39 -12.70 -5.55
N LEU A 202 -2.44 -12.09 -5.00
CA LEU A 202 -2.37 -10.74 -4.43
C LEU A 202 -1.63 -10.68 -3.08
N THR A 203 -1.57 -11.78 -2.35
CA THR A 203 -0.89 -11.91 -1.05
C THR A 203 0.43 -12.66 -1.15
N GLY A 204 0.91 -12.97 -2.35
CA GLY A 204 2.11 -13.77 -2.56
C GLY A 204 3.06 -13.13 -3.57
N ASP A 205 4.06 -13.92 -3.96
CA ASP A 205 5.14 -13.49 -4.87
C ASP A 205 4.87 -13.87 -6.33
N ASP A 206 3.60 -14.08 -6.69
CA ASP A 206 3.22 -14.44 -8.05
C ASP A 206 3.17 -13.20 -8.95
N VAL A 207 3.61 -13.36 -10.21
CA VAL A 207 3.46 -12.33 -11.23
C VAL A 207 1.98 -12.23 -11.63
N ILE A 208 1.43 -11.03 -11.54
CA ILE A 208 0.03 -10.70 -11.84
C ILE A 208 -0.02 -9.94 -13.16
N SER A 209 -0.86 -10.40 -14.09
CA SER A 209 -1.18 -9.67 -15.32
C SER A 209 -2.39 -8.79 -15.11
N ALA A 210 -2.28 -7.52 -15.50
CA ALA A 210 -3.33 -6.52 -15.39
C ALA A 210 -3.30 -5.56 -16.59
N ARG A 211 -4.35 -4.75 -16.74
CA ARG A 211 -4.38 -3.67 -17.74
C ARG A 211 -5.18 -2.51 -17.21
N PHE A 212 -4.74 -1.30 -17.52
CA PHE A 212 -5.58 -0.13 -17.33
C PHE A 212 -6.72 -0.13 -18.35
N MET A 213 -7.78 0.62 -18.07
CA MET A 213 -8.93 0.72 -18.97
C MET A 213 -8.46 1.25 -20.34
N ARG A 214 -8.64 0.44 -21.39
CA ARG A 214 -8.16 0.70 -22.77
C ARG A 214 -6.62 0.79 -22.92
N GLY A 215 -5.87 0.29 -21.93
CA GLY A 215 -4.42 0.18 -22.00
C GLY A 215 -3.96 -1.23 -22.40
N ASP A 216 -2.66 -1.35 -22.67
CA ASP A 216 -2.00 -2.62 -22.90
C ASP A 216 -1.88 -3.43 -21.61
N ASN A 217 -1.74 -4.75 -21.76
CA ASN A 217 -1.45 -5.63 -20.63
C ASN A 217 -0.03 -5.36 -20.12
N PHE A 218 0.12 -5.33 -18.80
CA PHE A 218 1.40 -5.29 -18.13
C PHE A 218 1.43 -6.35 -17.02
N SER A 219 2.60 -6.56 -16.43
CA SER A 219 2.76 -7.53 -15.34
C SER A 219 3.55 -6.93 -14.20
N PHE A 220 3.13 -7.24 -12.98
CA PHE A 220 3.72 -6.74 -11.74
C PHE A 220 3.62 -7.81 -10.65
N MET A 221 4.36 -7.64 -9.55
CA MET A 221 4.19 -8.42 -8.32
C MET A 221 3.49 -7.53 -7.30
N SER A 222 2.54 -8.09 -6.54
CA SER A 222 1.83 -7.33 -5.51
C SER A 222 2.79 -6.97 -4.38
N GLN A 223 2.84 -5.70 -3.99
CA GLN A 223 3.58 -5.24 -2.81
C GLN A 223 2.64 -4.88 -1.65
N ALA A 224 1.32 -5.03 -1.88
CA ALA A 224 0.28 -4.57 -0.99
C ALA A 224 -0.09 -5.62 0.05
N LYS A 225 -0.23 -5.17 1.31
CA LYS A 225 -0.87 -5.96 2.35
C LYS A 225 -2.35 -5.65 2.35
N ILE A 226 -3.15 -6.70 2.27
CA ILE A 226 -4.61 -6.58 2.26
C ILE A 226 -5.10 -6.48 3.70
N TRP A 227 -5.82 -5.40 3.99
CA TRP A 227 -6.52 -5.20 5.26
C TRP A 227 -8.04 -5.25 5.02
N VAL A 228 -8.72 -6.09 5.79
CA VAL A 228 -10.16 -6.31 5.72
C VAL A 228 -10.78 -6.03 7.08
N VAL A 229 -11.89 -5.29 7.10
CA VAL A 229 -12.77 -5.22 8.28
C VAL A 229 -13.96 -6.14 8.07
N MET A 230 -14.27 -6.95 9.07
CA MET A 230 -15.49 -7.73 9.11
C MET A 230 -16.15 -7.70 10.48
N ASN A 231 -17.45 -7.93 10.47
CA ASN A 231 -18.22 -8.11 11.70
C ASN A 231 -18.33 -9.59 12.10
N LYS A 232 -18.30 -10.50 11.11
CA LYS A 232 -18.32 -11.94 11.31
C LYS A 232 -17.18 -12.56 10.53
N LEU A 233 -16.55 -13.57 11.12
CA LEU A 233 -15.53 -14.33 10.42
C LEU A 233 -16.15 -15.04 9.20
N PRO A 234 -15.46 -15.06 8.05
CA PRO A 234 -15.89 -15.88 6.94
C PRO A 234 -15.88 -17.35 7.37
N ALA A 235 -16.58 -18.23 6.65
CA ALA A 235 -16.61 -19.66 6.97
C ALA A 235 -15.24 -20.32 6.68
N VAL A 236 -14.26 -20.11 7.58
CA VAL A 236 -12.87 -20.57 7.46
C VAL A 236 -12.79 -22.09 7.26
N GLN A 237 -13.76 -22.84 7.80
CA GLN A 237 -13.87 -24.30 7.63
C GLN A 237 -14.04 -24.77 6.18
N LYS A 238 -14.40 -23.88 5.24
CA LYS A 238 -14.51 -24.19 3.81
C LYS A 238 -13.30 -23.72 2.98
N MET A 239 -12.28 -23.16 3.62
CA MET A 239 -11.10 -22.61 2.93
C MET A 239 -9.97 -23.64 2.86
N SER A 240 -9.20 -23.60 1.77
CA SER A 240 -7.98 -24.42 1.68
C SER A 240 -6.93 -24.00 2.71
N PHE A 241 -6.03 -24.92 3.06
CA PHE A 241 -4.86 -24.63 3.92
C PHE A 241 -4.00 -23.46 3.37
N ALA A 242 -3.90 -23.36 2.05
CA ALA A 242 -3.18 -22.28 1.39
C ALA A 242 -3.81 -20.91 1.66
N VAL A 243 -5.13 -20.81 1.76
CA VAL A 243 -5.80 -19.57 2.15
C VAL A 243 -5.66 -19.34 3.65
N ALA A 244 -5.96 -20.35 4.47
CA ALA A 244 -5.97 -20.24 5.93
C ALA A 244 -4.64 -19.70 6.48
N ARG A 245 -3.49 -20.19 5.98
CA ARG A 245 -2.17 -19.72 6.44
C ARG A 245 -1.89 -18.25 6.11
N ARG A 246 -2.61 -17.65 5.16
CA ARG A 246 -2.46 -16.24 4.73
C ARG A 246 -3.39 -15.29 5.48
N LEU A 247 -4.39 -15.81 6.19
CA LEU A 247 -5.27 -15.02 7.04
C LEU A 247 -4.57 -14.77 8.38
N CYS A 248 -4.51 -13.51 8.78
CA CYS A 248 -4.18 -13.11 10.14
C CYS A 248 -5.40 -12.37 10.69
N ILE A 249 -6.13 -13.03 11.58
CA ILE A 249 -7.33 -12.47 12.18
C ILE A 249 -6.90 -11.71 13.44
N VAL A 250 -7.27 -10.44 13.55
CA VAL A 250 -6.96 -9.63 14.71
C VAL A 250 -8.26 -9.29 15.42
N PRO A 251 -8.59 -9.95 16.54
CA PRO A 251 -9.75 -9.60 17.33
C PRO A 251 -9.54 -8.23 17.97
N THR A 252 -10.52 -7.36 17.79
CA THR A 252 -10.53 -6.01 18.34
C THR A 252 -11.34 -5.94 19.63
N GLY A 253 -10.91 -5.05 20.52
CA GLY A 253 -11.52 -4.79 21.81
C GLY A 253 -12.98 -4.30 21.74
N PRO A 254 -13.58 -4.05 22.92
CA PRO A 254 -14.99 -3.69 23.04
C PRO A 254 -15.33 -2.36 22.37
N ALA A 255 -16.62 -2.15 22.12
CA ALA A 255 -17.13 -0.88 21.60
C ALA A 255 -16.80 0.28 22.56
N VAL A 256 -16.38 1.41 22.00
CA VAL A 256 -16.12 2.63 22.75
C VAL A 256 -17.47 3.32 23.03
N ALA A 257 -17.78 3.55 24.31
CA ALA A 257 -19.09 4.08 24.72
C ALA A 257 -19.40 5.49 24.17
N LYS A 258 -18.39 6.33 23.97
CA LYS A 258 -18.51 7.68 23.42
C LYS A 258 -17.43 7.90 22.36
N PRO A 259 -17.63 7.40 21.14
CA PRO A 259 -16.63 7.54 20.08
C PRO A 259 -16.53 9.00 19.65
N ASP A 260 -15.31 9.52 19.53
CA ASP A 260 -15.07 10.82 18.94
C ASP A 260 -15.22 10.73 17.41
N VAL A 261 -16.33 11.25 16.90
CA VAL A 261 -16.67 11.23 15.46
C VAL A 261 -15.66 11.99 14.59
N MET A 262 -14.90 12.92 15.18
CA MET A 262 -13.88 13.71 14.50
C MET A 262 -12.48 13.13 14.67
N LEU A 263 -12.32 12.00 15.36
CA LEU A 263 -11.01 11.40 15.65
C LEU A 263 -10.17 11.20 14.38
N LYS A 264 -10.78 10.70 13.31
CA LYS A 264 -10.12 10.53 12.00
C LYS A 264 -9.50 11.82 11.44
N LEU A 265 -10.13 12.97 11.68
CA LEU A 265 -9.62 14.27 11.22
C LEU A 265 -8.54 14.81 12.17
N LYS A 266 -8.64 14.51 13.46
CA LYS A 266 -7.64 14.90 14.46
C LYS A 266 -6.34 14.12 14.28
N LEU A 267 -6.43 12.84 13.92
CA LEU A 267 -5.29 11.94 13.72
C LEU A 267 -4.36 12.38 12.59
N VAL A 268 -4.83 13.19 11.64
CA VAL A 268 -3.97 13.79 10.60
C VAL A 268 -2.78 14.54 11.19
N LYS A 269 -2.96 15.18 12.36
CA LYS A 269 -1.88 15.90 13.06
C LYS A 269 -0.80 14.98 13.61
N GLU A 270 -1.12 13.71 13.85
CA GLU A 270 -0.20 12.72 14.39
C GLU A 270 0.48 11.90 13.29
N TYR A 271 0.10 12.06 12.00
CA TYR A 271 0.66 11.29 10.90
C TYR A 271 2.20 11.24 10.88
N PRO A 272 2.94 12.35 11.08
CA PRO A 272 4.40 12.29 11.12
C PRO A 272 4.96 11.38 12.22
N GLY A 273 4.37 11.43 13.41
CA GLY A 273 4.76 10.60 14.55
C GLY A 273 4.32 9.14 14.38
N ILE A 274 3.15 8.90 13.78
CA ILE A 274 2.67 7.55 13.48
C ILE A 274 3.62 6.89 12.48
N LEU A 275 4.03 7.63 11.44
CA LEU A 275 4.97 7.13 10.45
C LEU A 275 6.35 6.84 11.08
N PHE A 276 6.86 7.73 11.94
CA PHE A 276 8.11 7.52 12.66
C PHE A 276 8.06 6.22 13.49
N LYS A 277 7.03 6.05 14.33
CA LYS A 277 6.86 4.84 15.14
C LYS A 277 6.69 3.59 14.29
N ALA A 278 5.95 3.66 13.18
CA ALA A 278 5.76 2.55 12.26
C ALA A 278 7.06 2.13 11.56
N ILE A 279 7.90 3.09 11.14
CA ILE A 279 9.23 2.82 10.56
C ILE A 279 10.14 2.16 11.60
N LYS A 280 10.13 2.63 12.86
CA LYS A 280 10.91 1.98 13.93
C LYS A 280 10.38 0.57 14.25
N ALA A 281 9.07 0.36 14.20
CA ALA A 281 8.48 -0.98 14.31
C ALA A 281 8.89 -1.89 13.14
N ALA A 282 8.97 -1.35 11.91
CA ALA A 282 9.48 -2.08 10.74
C ALA A 282 10.96 -2.47 10.95
N ALA A 283 11.81 -1.54 11.38
CA ALA A 283 13.22 -1.80 11.64
C ALA A 283 13.41 -2.89 12.70
N LYS A 284 12.62 -2.85 13.79
CA LYS A 284 12.61 -3.92 14.80
C LYS A 284 12.14 -5.26 14.22
N PHE A 285 11.15 -5.24 13.32
CA PHE A 285 10.61 -6.44 12.69
C PHE A 285 11.62 -7.10 11.73
N PHE A 286 12.27 -6.32 10.86
CA PHE A 286 13.20 -6.82 9.84
C PHE A 286 14.63 -7.03 10.36
N GLY A 287 15.03 -6.33 11.43
CA GLY A 287 16.34 -6.51 12.07
C GLY A 287 16.47 -7.79 12.90
N GLN A 288 15.37 -8.53 13.12
CA GLN A 288 15.41 -9.85 13.75
C GLN A 288 15.73 -10.93 12.71
N VAL A 289 16.70 -11.79 13.03
CA VAL A 289 17.31 -12.79 12.11
C VAL A 289 16.28 -13.77 11.49
N ASP A 290 15.13 -13.98 12.15
CA ASP A 290 14.07 -14.89 11.68
C ASP A 290 12.76 -14.19 11.27
N GLY A 291 12.70 -12.85 11.34
CA GLY A 291 11.44 -12.10 11.34
C GLY A 291 10.61 -12.42 12.60
N VAL A 292 9.91 -11.44 13.18
CA VAL A 292 9.01 -11.76 14.30
C VAL A 292 7.96 -12.74 13.77
N PRO A 293 7.74 -13.92 14.39
CA PRO A 293 6.66 -14.80 13.97
C PRO A 293 5.37 -14.00 14.06
N VAL A 294 4.71 -13.79 12.92
CA VAL A 294 3.35 -13.23 12.87
C VAL A 294 2.48 -14.18 13.69
N PRO A 295 2.12 -13.83 14.94
CA PRO A 295 1.34 -14.72 15.78
C PRO A 295 0.05 -15.01 15.03
N ALA A 296 -0.30 -16.30 14.98
CA ALA A 296 -1.64 -16.68 14.58
C ALA A 296 -2.57 -16.21 15.71
N LEU A 297 -2.98 -14.95 15.69
CA LEU A 297 -4.21 -14.56 16.36
C LEU A 297 -5.33 -15.28 15.58
N VAL A 298 -5.93 -16.22 16.32
CA VAL A 298 -6.87 -17.30 15.99
C VAL A 298 -7.56 -17.23 14.63
#